data_AF-A0A955KGY8-F1
#
_entry.id   AF-A0A955KGY8-F1
#
_cell.length_a   1.000
_cell.length_b   1.000
_cell.length_c   1.000
_cell.angle_alpha   90.00
_cell.angle_beta   90.00
_cell.angle_gamma   90.00
#
_symmetry.space_group_name_H-M   'P 1'
#
loop_
_entity.id
_entity.type
_entity.pdbx_description
1 polymer ?
#
loop_
_entity_poly.entity_id
_entity_poly.type
_entity_poly.pdbx_seq_one_letter_code
_entity_poly.pdbx_strand_id
1 'polypeptide(L)'
;MTTVTDKKSISDENYARVMRVLHDAETRLLKGSLDPDAVVLVLSHLNGKGSRAENLIEYAKENCPKIDWKDKAKPKARRSRKSTTLFNEAEFFQTNDDLWVDTDLEKYVGFETRPSRHASALKCRPLTQNENEAQLFGLPGSPEHIKTITERAVDLGQIAGKIKAQAKGTEGELLNNGYANLFPVCGKDGSLRVVDVLWAAVDGRWFVYCNPFTPDFVWSAGRRMLSN
;
A
#
# COMPACT_ATOMS: atom_id res chain seq x y z
N MET A 1 33.44 7.97 -30.99
CA MET A 1 33.13 8.85 -29.85
C MET A 1 31.68 9.26 -29.97
N THR A 2 30.80 8.67 -29.17
CA THR A 2 29.39 9.10 -29.07
C THR A 2 28.92 8.78 -27.65
N THR A 3 29.18 9.72 -26.76
CA THR A 3 28.58 9.80 -25.42
C THR A 3 27.53 10.89 -25.46
N VAL A 4 26.25 10.54 -25.35
CA VAL A 4 25.24 11.23 -24.51
C VAL A 4 24.07 10.24 -24.38
N THR A 5 24.02 9.48 -23.29
CA THR A 5 22.76 8.88 -22.84
C THR A 5 22.07 9.90 -21.95
N ASP A 6 20.94 10.40 -22.43
CA ASP A 6 20.02 11.25 -21.70
C ASP A 6 19.70 10.65 -20.33
N LYS A 7 20.28 11.22 -19.28
CA LYS A 7 19.88 10.95 -17.91
C LYS A 7 18.56 11.68 -17.69
N LYS A 8 17.43 10.95 -17.76
CA LYS A 8 16.15 11.42 -17.19
C LYS A 8 16.41 11.84 -15.74
N SER A 9 16.34 13.14 -15.49
CA SER A 9 16.41 13.75 -14.18
C SER A 9 15.25 13.21 -13.34
N ILE A 10 15.60 12.57 -12.23
CA ILE A 10 14.65 12.34 -11.13
C ILE A 10 14.39 13.74 -10.55
N SER A 11 13.14 14.10 -10.28
CA SER A 11 12.88 15.35 -9.55
C SER A 11 13.63 15.31 -8.22
N ASP A 12 14.31 16.41 -7.88
CA ASP A 12 15.23 16.46 -6.73
C ASP A 12 14.59 15.99 -5.40
N GLU A 13 13.27 16.13 -5.27
CA GLU A 13 12.50 15.64 -4.12
C GLU A 13 12.43 14.11 -3.99
N ASN A 14 12.27 13.40 -5.11
CA ASN A 14 12.24 11.93 -5.08
C ASN A 14 13.62 11.36 -4.78
N TYR A 15 14.67 12.02 -5.29
CA TYR A 15 16.05 11.69 -4.95
C TYR A 15 16.33 11.95 -3.46
N ALA A 16 15.92 13.11 -2.93
CA ALA A 16 16.09 13.45 -1.52
C ALA A 16 15.29 12.53 -0.57
N ARG A 17 14.12 12.02 -0.99
CA ARG A 17 13.32 11.07 -0.22
C ARG A 17 14.00 9.69 -0.16
N VAL A 18 14.51 9.20 -1.29
CA VAL A 18 15.28 7.95 -1.34
C VAL A 18 16.58 8.05 -0.52
N MET A 19 17.31 9.17 -0.63
CA MET A 19 18.54 9.37 0.14
C MET A 19 18.30 9.44 1.65
N ARG A 20 17.16 9.99 2.10
CA ARG A 20 16.79 9.96 3.52
C ARG A 20 16.49 8.56 4.04
N VAL A 21 15.77 7.75 3.27
CA VAL A 21 15.49 6.35 3.64
C VAL A 21 16.77 5.53 3.66
N LEU A 22 17.67 5.76 2.71
CA LEU A 22 19.00 5.14 2.68
C LEU A 22 19.85 5.53 3.89
N HIS A 23 19.87 6.82 4.25
CA HIS A 23 20.66 7.31 5.38
C HIS A 23 20.13 6.80 6.74
N ASP A 24 18.81 6.68 6.89
CA ASP A 24 18.20 6.05 8.09
C ASP A 24 18.52 4.56 8.15
N ALA A 25 18.43 3.85 7.02
CA ALA A 25 18.78 2.44 6.94
C ALA A 25 20.27 2.19 7.26
N GLU A 26 21.17 3.02 6.73
CA GLU A 26 22.61 2.99 7.02
C GLU A 26 22.90 3.24 8.50
N THR A 27 22.25 4.26 9.09
CA THR A 27 22.39 4.58 10.51
C THR A 27 21.94 3.42 11.42
N ARG A 28 20.91 2.67 11.00
CA ARG A 28 20.37 1.54 11.78
C ARG A 28 21.14 0.25 11.56
N LEU A 29 21.67 0.02 10.36
CA LEU A 29 22.63 -1.05 10.07
C LEU A 29 23.92 -0.89 10.89
N LEU A 30 24.49 0.31 10.95
CA LEU A 30 25.71 0.60 11.72
C LEU A 30 25.50 0.41 13.24
N LYS A 31 24.27 0.57 13.72
CA LYS A 31 23.87 0.31 15.10
C LYS A 31 23.47 -1.16 15.37
N GLY A 32 23.55 -2.03 14.36
CA GLY A 32 23.20 -3.45 14.47
C GLY A 32 21.72 -3.72 14.73
N SER A 33 20.83 -2.75 14.46
CA SER A 33 19.40 -2.80 14.79
C SER A 33 18.49 -3.10 13.61
N LEU A 34 19.06 -3.44 12.45
CA LEU A 34 18.32 -3.67 11.22
C LEU A 34 18.72 -4.99 10.55
N ASP A 35 17.72 -5.80 10.20
CA ASP A 35 17.88 -7.02 9.43
C ASP A 35 18.26 -6.68 7.97
N PRO A 36 19.38 -7.20 7.43
CA PRO A 36 19.77 -7.05 6.03
C PRO A 36 18.66 -7.36 5.02
N ASP A 37 17.75 -8.27 5.34
CA ASP A 37 16.62 -8.62 4.46
C ASP A 37 15.58 -7.51 4.36
N ALA A 38 15.42 -6.70 5.41
CA ALA A 38 14.53 -5.53 5.39
C ALA A 38 15.07 -4.43 4.46
N VAL A 39 16.39 -4.27 4.38
CA VAL A 39 17.03 -3.27 3.50
C VAL A 39 16.88 -3.67 2.04
N VAL A 40 17.09 -4.94 1.70
CA VAL A 40 16.87 -5.45 0.34
C VAL A 40 15.39 -5.31 -0.05
N LEU A 41 14.47 -5.56 0.89
CA LEU A 41 13.04 -5.40 0.65
C LEU A 41 12.67 -3.93 0.40
N VAL A 42 13.15 -2.99 1.21
CA VAL A 42 12.93 -1.54 1.05
C VAL A 42 13.53 -1.04 -0.26
N LEU A 43 14.75 -1.45 -0.61
CA LEU A 43 15.40 -1.09 -1.88
C LEU A 43 14.66 -1.65 -3.10
N SER A 44 14.10 -2.85 -2.99
CA SER A 44 13.29 -3.46 -4.06
C SER A 44 11.92 -2.80 -4.23
N HIS A 45 11.35 -2.25 -3.15
CA HIS A 45 10.08 -1.51 -3.18
C HIS A 45 10.25 -0.07 -3.64
N LEU A 46 11.39 0.57 -3.36
CA LEU A 46 11.65 1.96 -3.72
C LEU A 46 11.96 2.17 -5.22
N ASN A 47 12.16 1.11 -6.01
CA ASN A 47 12.56 1.28 -7.41
C ASN A 47 11.87 0.27 -8.36
N GLY A 48 10.86 0.75 -9.09
CA GLY A 48 10.42 0.08 -10.31
C GLY A 48 11.60 -0.20 -11.24
N LYS A 49 11.67 -1.42 -11.77
CA LYS A 49 12.77 -2.03 -12.54
C LYS A 49 13.57 -1.06 -13.43
N GLY A 50 14.90 -1.13 -13.32
CA GLY A 50 15.87 -0.51 -14.23
C GLY A 50 17.29 -0.50 -13.66
N SER A 51 18.29 -0.20 -14.50
CA SER A 51 19.75 -0.18 -14.27
C SER A 51 20.26 0.63 -13.06
N ARG A 52 19.37 1.27 -12.29
CA ARG A 52 19.68 2.01 -11.05
C ARG A 52 19.60 1.14 -9.79
N ALA A 53 18.86 0.04 -9.80
CA ALA A 53 18.84 -0.91 -8.68
C ALA A 53 20.16 -1.70 -8.58
N GLU A 54 20.80 -1.96 -9.72
CA GLU A 54 22.08 -2.68 -9.80
C GLU A 54 23.21 -1.85 -9.15
N ASN A 55 23.28 -0.54 -9.43
CA ASN A 55 24.26 0.36 -8.80
C ASN A 55 24.08 0.49 -7.27
N LEU A 56 22.84 0.46 -6.77
CA LEU A 56 22.56 0.50 -5.34
C LEU A 56 22.89 -0.81 -4.64
N ILE A 57 22.67 -1.95 -5.31
CA ILE A 57 23.07 -3.28 -4.82
C ILE A 57 24.60 -3.40 -4.83
N GLU A 58 25.29 -2.86 -5.84
CA GLU A 58 26.76 -2.81 -5.87
C GLU A 58 27.32 -1.93 -4.75
N TYR A 59 26.79 -0.72 -4.54
CA TYR A 59 27.17 0.14 -3.43
C TYR A 59 26.94 -0.53 -2.06
N ALA A 60 25.83 -1.27 -1.90
CA ALA A 60 25.55 -2.02 -0.69
C ALA A 60 26.51 -3.22 -0.49
N LYS A 61 26.92 -3.90 -1.56
CA LYS A 61 27.92 -4.98 -1.49
C LYS A 61 29.30 -4.45 -1.09
N GLU A 62 29.68 -3.27 -1.57
CA GLU A 62 30.94 -2.61 -1.25
C GLU A 62 30.99 -2.12 0.21
N ASN A 63 29.89 -1.57 0.71
CA ASN A 63 29.85 -0.95 2.05
C ASN A 63 29.34 -1.89 3.16
N CYS A 64 28.80 -3.06 2.82
CA CYS A 64 28.34 -4.07 3.78
C CYS A 64 28.95 -5.47 3.51
N PRO A 65 30.28 -5.63 3.61
CA PRO A 65 30.99 -6.87 3.23
C PRO A 65 30.69 -8.07 4.14
N LYS A 66 30.01 -7.86 5.29
CA LYS A 66 29.62 -8.92 6.23
C LYS A 66 28.32 -9.64 5.86
N ILE A 67 27.59 -9.17 4.85
CA ILE A 67 26.35 -9.80 4.38
C ILE A 67 26.72 -10.90 3.36
N ASP A 68 26.24 -12.13 3.56
CA ASP A 68 26.39 -13.19 2.57
C ASP A 68 25.34 -13.03 1.45
N TRP A 69 25.82 -12.56 0.30
CA TRP A 69 25.00 -12.28 -0.87
C TRP A 69 24.76 -13.50 -1.78
N LYS A 70 25.41 -14.64 -1.53
CA LYS A 70 25.46 -15.76 -2.49
C LYS A 70 24.15 -16.51 -2.69
N ASP A 71 23.21 -16.45 -1.74
CA ASP A 71 21.95 -17.19 -1.81
C ASP A 71 20.68 -16.35 -1.95
N LYS A 72 20.76 -15.01 -1.86
CA LYS A 72 19.59 -14.13 -1.86
C LYS A 72 19.21 -13.57 -3.24
N ALA A 73 20.05 -13.80 -4.26
CA ALA A 73 19.91 -13.26 -5.61
C ALA A 73 19.42 -14.26 -6.68
N LYS A 74 18.92 -15.45 -6.31
CA LYS A 74 18.34 -16.37 -7.30
C LYS A 74 16.87 -16.04 -7.53
N PRO A 75 16.45 -15.66 -8.76
CA PRO A 75 15.03 -15.52 -9.07
C PRO A 75 14.39 -16.91 -8.98
N LYS A 76 13.56 -17.14 -7.96
CA LYS A 76 12.80 -18.39 -7.81
C LYS A 76 11.96 -18.62 -9.07
N ALA A 77 12.06 -19.83 -9.63
CA ALA A 77 11.40 -20.24 -10.86
C ALA A 77 9.89 -19.90 -10.84
N ARG A 78 9.45 -19.23 -11.90
CA ARG A 78 8.06 -18.83 -12.14
C ARG A 78 7.19 -20.08 -12.31
N ARG A 79 6.42 -20.45 -11.27
CA ARG A 79 5.21 -21.27 -11.46
C ARG A 79 4.25 -20.48 -12.36
N SER A 80 3.67 -21.13 -13.36
CA SER A 80 2.67 -20.53 -14.24
C SER A 80 1.48 -20.07 -13.40
N ARG A 81 1.41 -18.77 -13.13
CA ARG A 81 0.26 -18.15 -12.45
C ARG A 81 -0.76 -17.77 -13.51
N LYS A 82 -2.00 -18.21 -13.29
CA LYS A 82 -3.20 -17.78 -14.04
C LYS A 82 -3.13 -16.28 -14.30
N SER A 83 -3.42 -15.89 -15.54
CA SER A 83 -3.44 -14.51 -16.03
C SER A 83 -4.13 -13.58 -15.03
N THR A 84 -3.34 -12.80 -14.28
CA THR A 84 -3.84 -11.68 -13.48
C THR A 84 -3.67 -10.41 -14.28
N THR A 85 -4.81 -9.86 -14.70
CA THR A 85 -4.93 -8.59 -15.41
C THR A 85 -4.23 -7.48 -14.63
N LEU A 86 -3.48 -6.66 -15.35
CA LEU A 86 -2.88 -5.44 -14.85
C LEU A 86 -3.99 -4.48 -14.37
N PHE A 87 -3.84 -3.89 -13.18
CA PHE A 87 -4.85 -3.04 -12.56
C PHE A 87 -4.43 -1.55 -12.58
N ASN A 88 -5.25 -0.68 -13.18
CA ASN A 88 -5.02 0.76 -13.24
C ASN A 88 -5.95 1.47 -12.23
N GLU A 89 -5.38 2.05 -11.17
CA GLU A 89 -6.15 2.72 -10.12
C GLU A 89 -6.92 3.93 -10.66
N ALA A 90 -6.26 4.77 -11.45
CA ALA A 90 -6.86 5.99 -11.97
C ALA A 90 -8.08 5.67 -12.85
N GLU A 91 -7.93 4.72 -13.77
CA GLU A 91 -9.06 4.27 -14.62
C GLU A 91 -10.19 3.71 -13.77
N PHE A 92 -9.89 2.89 -12.76
CA PHE A 92 -10.91 2.27 -11.93
C PHE A 92 -11.66 3.27 -11.04
N PHE A 93 -10.96 4.18 -10.35
CA PHE A 93 -11.60 5.07 -9.38
C PHE A 93 -12.14 6.38 -10.00
N GLN A 94 -11.63 6.81 -11.15
CA GLN A 94 -12.08 8.07 -11.77
C GLN A 94 -13.17 7.88 -12.82
N THR A 95 -13.23 6.71 -13.48
CA THR A 95 -14.09 6.54 -14.67
C THR A 95 -15.16 5.46 -14.54
N ASN A 96 -15.20 4.73 -13.42
CA ASN A 96 -16.14 3.64 -13.24
C ASN A 96 -17.49 4.14 -12.72
N ASP A 97 -18.51 4.07 -13.58
CA ASP A 97 -19.88 4.49 -13.26
C ASP A 97 -20.55 3.67 -12.14
N ASP A 98 -20.04 2.46 -11.86
CA ASP A 98 -20.49 1.63 -10.74
C ASP A 98 -19.91 2.09 -9.39
N LEU A 99 -19.15 3.21 -9.37
CA LEU A 99 -18.57 3.80 -8.17
C LEU A 99 -19.06 5.23 -7.94
N TRP A 100 -19.29 5.56 -6.68
CA TRP A 100 -19.15 6.91 -6.17
C TRP A 100 -17.85 6.97 -5.35
N VAL A 101 -16.93 7.86 -5.72
CA VAL A 101 -15.63 7.99 -5.07
C VAL A 101 -15.51 9.39 -4.48
N ASP A 102 -15.17 9.44 -3.20
CA ASP A 102 -14.90 10.68 -2.50
C ASP A 102 -13.67 11.38 -3.10
N THR A 103 -13.81 12.68 -3.38
CA THR A 103 -12.73 13.52 -3.92
C THR A 103 -11.49 13.54 -3.02
N ASP A 104 -11.67 13.32 -1.72
CA ASP A 104 -10.58 13.27 -0.75
C ASP A 104 -9.68 12.04 -0.96
N LEU A 105 -10.17 10.97 -1.61
CA LEU A 105 -9.37 9.78 -1.92
C LEU A 105 -8.22 10.13 -2.88
N GLU A 106 -8.52 10.80 -3.99
CA GLU A 106 -7.49 11.24 -4.93
C GLU A 106 -6.56 12.27 -4.30
N LYS A 107 -7.15 13.21 -3.54
CA LYS A 107 -6.40 14.29 -2.89
C LYS A 107 -5.35 13.75 -1.94
N TYR A 108 -5.74 12.90 -0.99
CA TYR A 108 -4.87 12.47 0.12
C TYR A 108 -4.15 11.15 -0.11
N VAL A 109 -4.72 10.22 -0.88
CA VAL A 109 -4.09 8.91 -1.19
C VAL A 109 -3.50 8.93 -2.60
N GLY A 110 -4.28 9.38 -3.58
CA GLY A 110 -3.89 9.43 -4.99
C GLY A 110 -3.96 8.07 -5.67
N PHE A 111 -3.87 8.10 -7.00
CA PHE A 111 -3.99 6.91 -7.84
C PHE A 111 -2.69 6.63 -8.57
N GLU A 112 -2.24 5.38 -8.50
CA GLU A 112 -1.19 4.87 -9.36
C GLU A 112 -1.70 4.79 -10.80
N THR A 113 -1.01 5.49 -11.70
CA THR A 113 -1.28 5.42 -13.15
C THR A 113 -0.64 4.20 -13.80
N ARG A 114 0.29 3.53 -13.10
CA ARG A 114 1.01 2.37 -13.62
C ARG A 114 0.32 1.11 -13.15
N PRO A 115 -0.04 0.21 -14.07
CA PRO A 115 -0.72 -0.98 -13.65
C PRO A 115 0.16 -1.90 -12.80
N SER A 116 -0.31 -2.24 -11.60
CA SER A 116 0.42 -3.06 -10.63
C SER A 116 -0.37 -4.34 -10.28
N ARG A 117 0.30 -5.24 -9.55
CA ARG A 117 -0.26 -6.54 -9.16
C ARG A 117 -0.47 -6.54 -7.66
N HIS A 118 -1.69 -6.82 -7.24
CA HIS A 118 -2.06 -6.76 -5.82
C HIS A 118 -2.37 -8.16 -5.29
N ALA A 119 -1.91 -8.44 -4.07
CA ALA A 119 -2.26 -9.66 -3.36
C ALA A 119 -3.70 -9.53 -2.84
N SER A 120 -4.56 -10.51 -3.15
CA SER A 120 -6.01 -10.42 -2.86
C SER A 120 -6.39 -10.80 -1.42
N ALA A 121 -5.48 -11.45 -0.68
CA ALA A 121 -5.77 -11.97 0.65
C ALA A 121 -5.58 -10.85 1.68
N LEU A 122 -6.69 -10.37 2.23
CA LEU A 122 -6.71 -9.47 3.38
C LEU A 122 -7.26 -10.23 4.58
N LYS A 123 -6.73 -9.92 5.77
CA LYS A 123 -7.30 -10.37 7.03
C LYS A 123 -8.52 -9.53 7.34
N CYS A 124 -9.64 -10.20 7.62
CA CYS A 124 -10.89 -9.55 8.02
C CYS A 124 -11.07 -9.66 9.54
N ARG A 125 -11.24 -8.52 10.22
CA ARG A 125 -11.62 -8.44 11.64
C ARG A 125 -13.00 -7.80 11.76
N PRO A 126 -14.04 -8.55 12.17
CA PRO A 126 -15.34 -7.94 12.47
C PRO A 126 -15.28 -7.09 13.74
N LEU A 127 -15.98 -5.97 13.75
CA LEU A 127 -16.22 -5.17 14.94
C LEU A 127 -17.48 -5.72 15.63
N THR A 128 -17.30 -6.37 16.77
CA THR A 128 -18.42 -6.94 17.57
C THR A 128 -19.06 -5.92 18.51
N GLN A 129 -18.40 -4.77 18.69
CA GLN A 129 -18.86 -3.64 19.47
C GLN A 129 -18.39 -2.35 18.78
N ASN A 130 -18.89 -1.20 19.25
CA ASN A 130 -18.39 0.08 18.78
C ASN A 130 -16.92 0.24 19.20
N GLU A 131 -16.06 0.64 18.26
CA GLU A 131 -14.63 0.83 18.50
C GLU A 131 -14.19 2.16 17.88
N ASN A 132 -13.39 2.94 18.61
CA ASN A 132 -12.79 4.15 18.07
C ASN A 132 -11.51 3.88 17.28
N GLU A 133 -11.10 4.82 16.45
CA GLU A 133 -9.93 4.62 15.59
C GLU A 133 -8.62 4.40 16.35
N ALA A 134 -8.47 5.00 17.53
CA ALA A 134 -7.32 4.72 18.40
C ALA A 134 -7.28 3.26 18.86
N GLN A 135 -8.43 2.63 19.13
CA GLN A 135 -8.53 1.20 19.45
C GLN A 135 -8.27 0.33 18.23
N LEU A 136 -8.73 0.74 17.04
CA LEU A 136 -8.55 -0.02 15.81
C LEU A 136 -7.10 0.00 15.30
N PHE A 137 -6.49 1.18 15.33
CA PHE A 137 -5.28 1.51 14.57
C PHE A 137 -4.16 2.09 15.45
N GLY A 138 -4.38 2.27 16.74
CA GLY A 138 -3.40 2.90 17.64
C GLY A 138 -3.41 4.43 17.59
N LEU A 139 -2.98 5.06 18.69
CA LEU A 139 -2.81 6.52 18.77
C LEU A 139 -1.65 7.01 17.88
N PRO A 140 -1.71 8.22 17.31
CA PRO A 140 -0.62 8.79 16.51
C PRO A 140 0.72 8.69 17.22
N GLY A 141 1.73 8.17 16.52
CA GLY A 141 3.08 7.98 17.06
C GLY A 141 3.28 6.77 17.97
N SER A 142 2.22 6.03 18.31
CA SER A 142 2.34 4.77 19.06
C SER A 142 2.92 3.66 18.17
N PRO A 143 3.56 2.62 18.76
CA PRO A 143 4.04 1.47 17.99
C PRO A 143 2.95 0.78 17.16
N GLU A 144 1.71 0.70 17.67
CA GLU A 144 0.58 0.10 16.95
C GLU A 144 0.14 0.95 15.75
N HIS A 145 0.23 2.28 15.86
CA HIS A 145 -0.09 3.17 14.75
C HIS A 145 0.95 3.10 13.63
N ILE A 146 2.23 3.07 14.01
CA ILE A 146 3.32 2.85 13.05
C ILE A 146 3.12 1.49 12.37
N LYS A 147 2.87 0.44 13.14
CA LYS A 147 2.60 -0.91 12.62
C LYS A 147 1.39 -0.93 11.67
N THR A 148 0.33 -0.18 11.99
CA THR A 148 -0.83 -0.09 11.12
C THR A 148 -0.46 0.49 9.77
N ILE A 149 0.30 1.58 9.74
CA ILE A 149 0.74 2.23 8.50
C ILE A 149 1.71 1.35 7.71
N THR A 150 2.68 0.69 8.38
CA THR A 150 3.78 0.00 7.70
C THR A 150 3.48 -1.45 7.32
N GLU A 151 2.62 -2.14 8.07
CA GLU A 151 2.39 -3.58 7.91
C GLU A 151 0.95 -3.93 7.57
N ARG A 152 -0.03 -3.14 8.03
CA ARG A 152 -1.46 -3.47 7.94
C ARG A 152 -2.19 -2.67 6.86
N ALA A 153 -1.64 -1.52 6.48
CA ALA A 153 -2.21 -0.67 5.45
C ALA A 153 -2.29 -1.40 4.12
N VAL A 154 -3.39 -1.17 3.41
CA VAL A 154 -3.67 -1.76 2.11
C VAL A 154 -3.43 -0.74 1.00
N ASP A 155 -3.21 -1.24 -0.21
CA ASP A 155 -3.17 -0.41 -1.40
C ASP A 155 -4.57 -0.30 -2.05
N LEU A 156 -4.78 0.74 -2.88
CA LEU A 156 -6.08 0.96 -3.51
C LEU A 156 -6.41 -0.12 -4.55
N GLY A 157 -5.40 -0.75 -5.16
CA GLY A 157 -5.60 -1.90 -6.03
C GLY A 157 -6.14 -3.15 -5.33
N GLN A 158 -5.82 -3.38 -4.06
CA GLN A 158 -6.42 -4.43 -3.23
C GLN A 158 -7.90 -4.14 -3.00
N ILE A 159 -8.25 -2.89 -2.68
CA ILE A 159 -9.64 -2.46 -2.49
C ILE A 159 -10.42 -2.64 -3.78
N ALA A 160 -9.90 -2.12 -4.89
CA ALA A 160 -10.54 -2.22 -6.20
C ALA A 160 -10.70 -3.67 -6.67
N GLY A 161 -9.71 -4.53 -6.42
CA GLY A 161 -9.81 -5.96 -6.70
C GLY A 161 -11.00 -6.61 -5.99
N LYS A 162 -11.24 -6.23 -4.72
CA LYS A 162 -12.41 -6.73 -3.95
C LYS A 162 -13.73 -6.16 -4.44
N ILE A 163 -13.78 -4.89 -4.84
CA ILE A 163 -14.98 -4.28 -5.42
C ILE A 163 -15.30 -4.92 -6.78
N LYS A 164 -14.31 -5.08 -7.65
CA LYS A 164 -14.46 -5.69 -8.98
C LYS A 164 -14.95 -7.13 -8.91
N ALA A 165 -14.52 -7.88 -7.90
CA ALA A 165 -15.00 -9.24 -7.65
C ALA A 165 -16.49 -9.30 -7.27
N GLN A 166 -17.08 -8.17 -6.85
CA GLN A 166 -18.48 -8.03 -6.47
C GLN A 166 -19.13 -6.88 -7.26
N ALA A 167 -18.89 -6.85 -8.57
CA ALA A 167 -19.48 -5.87 -9.46
C ALA A 167 -21.01 -5.88 -9.33
N LYS A 168 -21.64 -4.70 -9.37
CA LYS A 168 -23.09 -4.53 -9.21
C LYS A 168 -23.66 -5.05 -7.89
N GLY A 169 -22.83 -5.07 -6.83
CA GLY A 169 -23.28 -5.45 -5.49
C GLY A 169 -23.71 -6.92 -5.38
N THR A 170 -23.04 -7.82 -6.08
CA THR A 170 -23.22 -9.25 -5.83
C THR A 170 -22.67 -9.59 -4.45
N GLU A 171 -23.32 -10.52 -3.76
CA GLU A 171 -22.86 -11.00 -2.46
C GLU A 171 -21.41 -11.52 -2.51
N GLY A 172 -20.68 -11.30 -1.42
CA GLY A 172 -19.30 -11.75 -1.30
C GLY A 172 -18.60 -11.19 -0.07
N GLU A 173 -17.27 -11.11 -0.14
CA GLU A 173 -16.46 -10.71 1.01
C GLU A 173 -16.71 -9.26 1.46
N LEU A 174 -17.11 -8.34 0.58
CA LEU A 174 -17.43 -6.95 0.98
C LEU A 174 -18.92 -6.79 1.32
N LEU A 175 -19.80 -7.37 0.51
CA LEU A 175 -21.24 -7.31 0.73
C LEU A 175 -21.71 -8.62 1.38
N ASN A 176 -21.66 -8.68 2.72
CA ASN A 176 -22.10 -9.86 3.48
C ASN A 176 -23.15 -9.59 4.56
N ASN A 177 -23.19 -8.37 5.12
CA ASN A 177 -24.08 -8.03 6.23
C ASN A 177 -24.67 -6.61 6.09
N GLY A 178 -24.48 -5.98 4.93
CA GLY A 178 -24.96 -4.62 4.64
C GLY A 178 -24.15 -3.49 5.28
N TYR A 179 -23.17 -3.78 6.14
CA TYR A 179 -22.30 -2.76 6.74
C TYR A 179 -21.10 -2.44 5.85
N ALA A 180 -20.56 -1.24 6.05
CA ALA A 180 -19.33 -0.82 5.40
C ALA A 180 -18.11 -1.59 5.90
N ASN A 181 -17.11 -1.64 5.02
CA ASN A 181 -15.82 -2.28 5.23
C ASN A 181 -14.74 -1.21 5.35
N LEU A 182 -13.94 -1.28 6.40
CA LEU A 182 -12.90 -0.30 6.75
C LEU A 182 -11.54 -0.81 6.28
N PHE A 183 -10.76 0.06 5.64
CA PHE A 183 -9.42 -0.24 5.15
C PHE A 183 -8.45 0.84 5.65
N PRO A 184 -7.43 0.49 6.45
CA PRO A 184 -6.33 1.40 6.73
C PRO A 184 -5.52 1.59 5.43
N VAL A 185 -5.29 2.84 5.04
CA VAL A 185 -4.53 3.20 3.83
C VAL A 185 -3.50 4.25 4.19
N CYS A 186 -2.32 4.17 3.58
CA CYS A 186 -1.27 5.17 3.75
C CYS A 186 -1.50 6.33 2.78
N GLY A 187 -1.64 7.55 3.31
CA GLY A 187 -1.71 8.77 2.53
C GLY A 187 -0.36 9.16 1.90
N LYS A 188 -0.39 10.08 0.93
CA LYS A 188 0.83 10.59 0.25
C LYS A 188 1.83 11.22 1.21
N ASP A 189 1.32 11.83 2.28
CA ASP A 189 2.07 12.46 3.37
C ASP A 189 2.55 11.46 4.44
N GLY A 190 2.23 10.17 4.30
CA GLY A 190 2.52 9.14 5.29
C GLY A 190 1.52 9.09 6.44
N SER A 191 0.45 9.89 6.41
CA SER A 191 -0.63 9.82 7.39
C SER A 191 -1.49 8.57 7.19
N LEU A 192 -2.07 8.06 8.27
CA LEU A 192 -3.10 7.04 8.17
C LEU A 192 -4.42 7.66 7.68
N ARG A 193 -5.03 7.02 6.69
CA ARG A 193 -6.40 7.27 6.22
C ARG A 193 -7.23 6.01 6.42
N VAL A 194 -8.53 6.20 6.61
CA VAL A 194 -9.47 5.08 6.71
C VAL A 194 -10.41 5.17 5.52
N VAL A 195 -10.22 4.27 4.56
CA VAL A 195 -11.12 4.15 3.42
C VAL A 195 -12.27 3.23 3.83
N ASP A 196 -13.51 3.72 3.78
CA ASP A 196 -14.67 2.85 3.99
C ASP A 196 -15.46 2.61 2.70
N VAL A 197 -15.79 1.33 2.49
CA VAL A 197 -16.40 0.83 1.26
C VAL A 197 -17.72 0.15 1.59
N LEU A 198 -18.79 0.62 0.97
CA LEU A 198 -20.13 0.07 1.13
C LEU A 198 -20.88 0.03 -0.20
N TRP A 199 -21.81 -0.91 -0.33
CA TRP A 199 -22.74 -0.95 -1.45
C TRP A 199 -24.01 -0.20 -1.09
N ALA A 200 -24.37 0.84 -1.86
CA ALA A 200 -25.62 1.55 -1.68
C ALA A 200 -26.67 0.99 -2.66
N ALA A 201 -27.56 0.14 -2.14
CA ALA A 201 -28.58 -0.50 -2.97
C ALA A 201 -29.52 0.50 -3.67
N VAL A 202 -29.80 1.65 -3.05
CA VAL A 202 -30.66 2.71 -3.60
C VAL A 202 -30.03 3.36 -4.84
N ASP A 203 -28.71 3.53 -4.82
CA ASP A 203 -27.97 4.14 -5.94
C ASP A 203 -27.45 3.10 -6.94
N GLY A 204 -27.46 1.81 -6.59
CA GLY A 204 -26.94 0.75 -7.45
C GLY A 204 -25.44 0.86 -7.72
N ARG A 205 -24.66 1.38 -6.77
CA ARG A 205 -23.20 1.58 -6.89
C ARG A 205 -22.46 1.39 -5.57
N TRP A 206 -21.16 1.16 -5.68
CA TRP A 206 -20.25 1.13 -4.54
C TRP A 206 -19.84 2.54 -4.15
N PHE A 207 -19.83 2.83 -2.86
CA PHE A 207 -19.34 4.08 -2.31
C PHE A 207 -17.97 3.84 -1.68
N VAL A 208 -17.01 4.69 -2.02
CA VAL A 208 -15.64 4.65 -1.52
C VAL A 208 -15.33 6.02 -0.89
N TYR A 209 -15.36 6.07 0.43
CA TYR A 209 -15.12 7.28 1.22
C TYR A 209 -13.68 7.30 1.74
N CYS A 210 -13.08 8.49 1.84
CA CYS A 210 -11.72 8.64 2.36
C CYS A 210 -11.73 9.48 3.64
N ASN A 211 -11.78 8.82 4.79
CA ASN A 211 -11.85 9.50 6.07
C ASN A 211 -10.44 9.86 6.60
N PRO A 212 -10.26 11.06 7.18
CA PRO A 212 -9.08 11.37 7.96
C PRO A 212 -9.06 10.53 9.24
N PHE A 213 -7.87 10.09 9.65
CA PHE A 213 -7.75 9.42 10.94
C PHE A 213 -8.06 10.39 12.09
N THR A 214 -9.02 10.02 12.93
CA THR A 214 -9.52 10.78 14.06
C THR A 214 -9.61 9.84 15.27
N PRO A 215 -8.68 9.93 16.25
CA PRO A 215 -8.57 8.97 17.36
C PRO A 215 -9.87 8.62 18.07
N ASP A 216 -10.72 9.62 18.28
CA ASP A 216 -11.96 9.52 19.05
C ASP A 216 -13.18 9.20 18.17
N PHE A 217 -13.02 9.14 16.84
CA PHE A 217 -14.11 8.78 15.93
C PHE A 217 -14.48 7.32 16.11
N VAL A 218 -15.77 7.05 16.28
CA VAL A 218 -16.28 5.71 16.64
C VAL A 218 -16.92 5.05 15.43
N TRP A 219 -16.41 3.88 15.07
CA TRP A 219 -17.04 3.00 14.11
C TRP A 219 -18.02 2.06 14.82
N SER A 220 -19.22 1.95 14.25
CA SER A 220 -20.27 1.10 14.82
C SER A 220 -19.97 -0.38 14.68
N ALA A 221 -20.47 -1.18 15.63
CA ALA A 221 -20.53 -2.63 15.54
C ALA A 221 -21.19 -3.08 14.22
N GLY A 222 -20.77 -4.23 13.69
CA GLY A 222 -21.22 -4.78 12.41
C GLY A 222 -20.32 -4.43 11.23
N ARG A 223 -19.57 -3.31 11.30
CA ARG A 223 -18.50 -3.01 10.33
C ARG A 223 -17.36 -4.01 10.44
N ARG A 224 -16.53 -4.09 9.40
CA ARG A 224 -15.39 -5.02 9.34
C ARG A 224 -14.14 -4.30 8.87
N MET A 225 -13.02 -4.54 9.53
CA MET A 225 -11.73 -4.01 9.13
C MET A 225 -10.98 -5.05 8.29
N LEU A 226 -10.54 -4.66 7.10
CA LEU A 226 -9.72 -5.49 6.22
C LEU A 226 -8.32 -4.88 6.13
N SER A 227 -7.30 -5.69 6.38
CA SER A 227 -5.90 -5.25 6.44
C SER A 227 -4.93 -6.36 6.02
N ASN A 228 -3.68 -6.01 5.72
CA ASN A 228 -2.63 -6.97 5.37
C ASN A 228 -2.20 -7.87 6.56
#